data_AF-A0A7C9DJ02-F1
#
_entry.id   AF-A0A7C9DJ02-F1
#
_cell.length_a   1.000
_cell.length_b   1.000
_cell.length_c   1.000
_cell.angle_alpha   90.00
_cell.angle_beta   90.00
_cell.angle_gamma   90.00
#
_symmetry.space_group_name_H-M   'P 1'
#
loop_
_entity.id
_entity.type
_entity.pdbx_description
1 polymer ?
#
loop_
_entity_poly.entity_id
_entity_poly.type
_entity_poly.pdbx_seq_one_letter_code
_entity_poly.pdbx_strand_id
1 'polypeptide(L)'
;MEQLEREDNQQVLRVLELLKQASHDLKSNPSQRIAESNSSAIKALLELENESDSILCDPNLTQLSQHLSYLKTLVATLHKTRDHSLRSFLSRRVSTHRIARVAESIESELQAWIDRESIESLVIRLQLLPSESPDSDEEAELTHLLTQFRGRLSQGFNRELQDLVLKAGIFSELETILCNPDHSKKLR
;
A
#
# COMPACT_ATOMS: atom_id res chain seq x y z
N MET A 1 4.20 -24.70 6.43
CA MET A 1 3.64 -23.58 7.20
C MET A 1 3.96 -22.26 6.48
N GLU A 2 5.21 -22.05 6.04
CA GLU A 2 5.64 -20.86 5.25
C GLU A 2 4.94 -20.63 3.89
N GLN A 3 4.46 -21.67 3.20
CA GLN A 3 3.77 -21.49 1.90
C GLN A 3 2.37 -20.85 2.05
N LEU A 4 1.68 -21.13 3.15
CA LEU A 4 0.34 -20.61 3.43
C LEU A 4 0.41 -19.11 3.82
N GLU A 5 1.43 -18.74 4.59
CA GLU A 5 1.70 -17.34 4.97
C GLU A 5 2.09 -16.47 3.75
N ARG A 6 2.83 -17.02 2.77
CA ARG A 6 3.17 -16.30 1.54
C ARG A 6 1.96 -16.08 0.62
N GLU A 7 1.08 -17.07 0.50
CA GLU A 7 -0.15 -16.94 -0.30
C GLU A 7 -1.11 -15.91 0.31
N ASP A 8 -1.27 -15.93 1.64
CA ASP A 8 -2.05 -14.95 2.38
C ASP A 8 -1.46 -13.53 2.23
N ASN A 9 -0.13 -13.35 2.37
CA ASN A 9 0.52 -12.05 2.18
C ASN A 9 0.38 -11.52 0.76
N GLN A 10 0.45 -12.37 -0.27
CA GLN A 10 0.23 -11.95 -1.66
C GLN A 10 -1.23 -11.53 -1.91
N GLN A 11 -2.20 -12.22 -1.31
CA GLN A 11 -3.61 -11.83 -1.41
C GLN A 11 -3.85 -10.49 -0.70
N VAL A 12 -3.26 -10.30 0.48
CA VAL A 12 -3.30 -9.02 1.23
C VAL A 12 -2.69 -7.90 0.39
N LEU A 13 -1.51 -8.09 -0.20
CA LEU A 13 -0.86 -7.09 -1.07
C LEU A 13 -1.77 -6.65 -2.23
N ARG A 14 -2.42 -7.60 -2.92
CA ARG A 14 -3.36 -7.27 -4.01
C ARG A 14 -4.55 -6.46 -3.50
N VAL A 15 -5.10 -6.82 -2.35
CA VAL A 15 -6.19 -6.07 -1.73
C VAL A 15 -5.73 -4.64 -1.41
N LEU A 16 -4.55 -4.47 -0.80
CA LEU A 16 -3.99 -3.15 -0.47
C LEU A 16 -3.69 -2.31 -1.71
N GLU A 17 -3.23 -2.90 -2.81
CA GLU A 17 -3.05 -2.20 -4.09
C GLU A 17 -4.38 -1.71 -4.68
N LEU A 18 -5.42 -2.54 -4.66
CA LEU A 18 -6.77 -2.15 -5.10
C LEU A 18 -7.34 -1.02 -4.23
N LEU A 19 -7.10 -1.07 -2.92
CA LEU A 19 -7.53 -0.04 -1.99
C LEU A 19 -6.74 1.26 -2.20
N LYS A 20 -5.44 1.17 -2.46
CA LYS A 20 -4.61 2.32 -2.81
C LYS A 20 -5.17 3.01 -4.06
N GLN A 21 -5.51 2.23 -5.09
CA GLN A 21 -6.15 2.76 -6.29
C GLN A 21 -7.53 3.36 -6.01
N ALA A 22 -8.36 2.70 -5.19
CA ALA A 22 -9.67 3.23 -4.79
C ALA A 22 -9.54 4.57 -4.03
N SER A 23 -8.53 4.68 -3.16
CA SER A 23 -8.23 5.91 -2.43
C SER A 23 -7.73 7.03 -3.35
N HIS A 24 -6.84 6.68 -4.28
CA HIS A 24 -6.33 7.60 -5.30
C HIS A 24 -7.45 8.16 -6.19
N ASP A 25 -8.37 7.29 -6.61
CA ASP A 25 -9.56 7.65 -7.40
C ASP A 25 -10.48 8.60 -6.62
N LEU A 26 -10.65 8.35 -5.32
CA LEU A 26 -11.45 9.19 -4.42
C LEU A 26 -10.82 10.58 -4.23
N LYS A 27 -9.49 10.65 -4.13
CA LYS A 27 -8.72 11.90 -4.06
C LYS A 27 -8.84 12.71 -5.35
N SER A 28 -8.77 12.06 -6.52
CA SER A 28 -8.66 12.73 -7.81
C SER A 28 -9.98 13.35 -8.31
N ASN A 29 -11.14 12.76 -8.00
CA ASN A 29 -12.45 13.27 -8.46
C ASN A 29 -13.52 13.27 -7.35
N PRO A 30 -13.32 14.05 -6.27
CA PRO A 30 -14.16 13.92 -5.09
C PRO A 30 -15.56 14.54 -5.29
N SER A 31 -15.76 15.49 -6.20
CA SER A 31 -17.07 16.12 -6.47
C SER A 31 -17.97 15.33 -7.43
N GLN A 32 -17.39 14.58 -8.36
CA GLN A 32 -18.13 13.85 -9.41
C GLN A 32 -18.64 12.49 -8.87
N ARG A 33 -17.80 11.82 -8.06
CA ARG A 33 -18.07 10.52 -7.42
C ARG A 33 -19.00 10.58 -6.20
N ILE A 34 -19.26 11.77 -5.65
CA ILE A 34 -20.22 11.98 -4.54
C ILE A 34 -21.63 12.26 -5.05
N ALA A 35 -21.76 12.86 -6.25
CA ALA A 35 -23.06 13.06 -6.90
C ALA A 35 -23.67 11.72 -7.35
N GLU A 36 -22.82 10.78 -7.73
CA GLU A 36 -23.15 9.36 -7.88
C GLU A 36 -22.98 8.69 -6.50
N SER A 37 -24.03 8.70 -5.67
CA SER A 37 -24.08 8.17 -4.29
C SER A 37 -23.55 6.73 -4.03
N ASN A 38 -22.88 6.07 -4.97
CA ASN A 38 -22.36 4.70 -4.89
C ASN A 38 -21.03 4.55 -5.65
N SER A 39 -20.12 5.52 -5.54
CA SER A 39 -18.77 5.38 -6.10
C SER A 39 -18.15 4.06 -5.63
N SER A 40 -17.90 3.14 -6.57
CA SER A 40 -17.40 1.78 -6.30
C SER A 40 -16.17 1.75 -5.39
N ALA A 41 -15.33 2.79 -5.48
CA ALA A 41 -14.16 2.98 -4.64
C ALA A 41 -14.50 3.21 -3.15
N ILE A 42 -15.54 4.01 -2.85
CA ILE A 42 -15.97 4.26 -1.45
C ILE A 42 -16.57 2.99 -0.87
N LYS A 43 -17.34 2.25 -1.67
CA LYS A 43 -17.94 0.98 -1.24
C LYS A 43 -16.87 -0.07 -0.96
N ALA A 44 -15.87 -0.22 -1.83
CA ALA A 44 -14.75 -1.13 -1.63
C ALA A 44 -13.93 -0.81 -0.36
N LEU A 45 -13.66 0.48 -0.09
CA LEU A 45 -12.97 0.91 1.13
C LEU A 45 -13.79 0.60 2.40
N LEU A 46 -15.11 0.74 2.35
CA LEU A 46 -16.00 0.46 3.49
C LEU A 46 -16.33 -1.03 3.67
N GLU A 47 -16.34 -1.82 2.59
CA GLU A 47 -16.47 -3.28 2.64
C GLU A 47 -15.24 -3.89 3.30
N LEU A 48 -14.05 -3.32 3.07
CA LEU A 48 -12.84 -3.72 3.78
C LEU A 48 -13.01 -3.61 5.31
N GLU A 49 -13.49 -2.48 5.85
CA GLU A 49 -13.69 -2.33 7.31
C GLU A 49 -14.51 -3.49 7.91
N ASN A 50 -15.47 -4.05 7.16
CA ASN A 50 -16.31 -5.15 7.62
C ASN A 50 -15.70 -6.55 7.38
N GLU A 51 -14.83 -6.72 6.37
CA GLU A 51 -14.24 -8.02 6.00
C GLU A 51 -12.82 -8.22 6.56
N SER A 52 -12.16 -7.15 6.99
CA SER A 52 -10.74 -7.14 7.33
C SER A 52 -10.45 -7.12 8.83
N ASP A 53 -11.39 -7.52 9.70
CA ASP A 53 -11.13 -7.67 11.14
C ASP A 53 -9.90 -8.56 11.43
N SER A 54 -9.54 -9.48 10.52
CA SER A 54 -8.28 -10.26 10.60
C SER A 54 -7.05 -9.54 10.01
N ILE A 55 -7.19 -8.78 8.92
CA ILE A 55 -6.09 -8.09 8.22
C ILE A 55 -5.71 -6.77 8.96
N LEU A 56 -6.68 -6.09 9.57
CA LEU A 56 -6.48 -4.85 10.34
C LEU A 56 -5.98 -5.08 11.77
N CYS A 57 -5.84 -6.34 12.19
CA CYS A 57 -5.21 -6.67 13.48
C CYS A 57 -3.68 -6.49 13.47
N ASP A 58 -3.06 -6.28 12.31
CA ASP A 58 -1.65 -5.88 12.24
C ASP A 58 -1.50 -4.54 12.98
N PRO A 59 -0.62 -4.43 14.00
CA PRO A 59 -0.39 -3.17 14.72
C PRO A 59 -0.07 -2.00 13.77
N ASN A 60 0.49 -2.27 12.60
CA ASN A 60 0.83 -1.27 11.58
C ASN A 60 -0.37 -0.80 10.73
N LEU A 61 -1.52 -1.46 10.81
CA LEU A 61 -2.76 -1.12 10.07
C LEU A 61 -3.88 -0.61 10.99
N THR A 62 -3.60 -0.46 12.29
CA THR A 62 -4.57 0.09 13.25
C THR A 62 -4.97 1.53 12.95
N GLN A 63 -4.07 2.31 12.36
CA GLN A 63 -4.33 3.68 11.94
C GLN A 63 -5.21 3.73 10.68
N LEU A 64 -5.11 2.73 9.79
CA LEU A 64 -5.95 2.55 8.62
C LEU A 64 -7.41 2.32 9.04
N SER A 65 -7.63 1.48 10.06
CA SER A 65 -8.96 1.28 10.66
C SER A 65 -9.57 2.60 11.13
N GLN A 66 -8.80 3.43 11.84
CA GLN A 66 -9.26 4.75 12.29
C GLN A 66 -9.61 5.68 11.11
N HIS A 67 -8.78 5.67 10.06
CA HIS A 67 -9.02 6.46 8.85
C HIS A 67 -10.29 5.99 8.11
N LEU A 68 -10.54 4.67 8.03
CA LEU A 68 -11.73 4.10 7.41
C LEU A 68 -13.01 4.41 8.20
N SER A 69 -12.98 4.26 9.53
CA SER A 69 -14.11 4.66 10.38
C SER A 69 -14.39 6.15 10.27
N TYR A 70 -13.35 6.99 10.21
CA TYR A 70 -13.53 8.43 10.01
C TYR A 70 -14.09 8.74 8.61
N LEU A 71 -13.62 8.08 7.56
CA LEU A 71 -14.17 8.19 6.21
C LEU A 71 -15.68 7.83 6.19
N LYS A 72 -16.08 6.75 6.87
CA LYS A 72 -17.48 6.33 7.03
C LYS A 72 -18.33 7.42 7.68
N THR A 73 -17.84 8.06 8.74
CA THR A 73 -18.55 9.16 9.39
C THR A 73 -18.71 10.38 8.48
N LEU A 74 -17.70 10.71 7.67
CA LEU A 74 -17.74 11.83 6.72
C LEU A 74 -18.76 11.59 5.61
N VAL A 75 -18.79 10.37 5.05
CA VAL A 75 -19.75 9.96 4.02
C VAL A 75 -21.18 9.97 4.57
N ALA A 76 -21.40 9.41 5.77
CA ALA A 76 -22.72 9.43 6.42
C ALA A 76 -23.22 10.85 6.70
N THR A 77 -22.33 11.73 7.17
CA THR A 77 -22.65 13.15 7.40
C THR A 77 -23.02 13.86 6.10
N LEU A 78 -22.28 13.59 5.03
CA LEU A 78 -22.53 14.17 3.72
C LEU A 78 -23.90 13.74 3.17
N HIS A 79 -24.26 12.46 3.29
CA HIS A 79 -25.60 11.97 2.91
C HIS A 79 -26.74 12.63 3.69
N LYS A 80 -26.52 12.93 4.98
CA LYS A 80 -27.51 13.62 5.82
C LYS A 80 -27.73 15.08 5.42
N THR A 81 -26.72 15.73 4.84
CA THR A 81 -26.77 17.15 4.39
C THR A 81 -27.34 17.33 2.97
N ARG A 82 -28.32 16.52 2.56
CA ARG A 82 -28.86 16.53 1.19
C ARG A 82 -29.73 17.75 0.84
N ASP A 83 -30.02 18.62 1.80
CA ASP A 83 -30.78 19.86 1.57
C ASP A 83 -30.09 20.81 0.58
N HIS A 84 -30.88 21.69 -0.06
CA HIS A 84 -30.43 22.60 -1.13
C HIS A 84 -30.05 24.01 -0.64
N SER A 85 -29.54 24.14 0.59
CA SER A 85 -29.15 25.43 1.17
C SER A 85 -27.70 25.83 0.82
N LEU A 86 -27.39 27.13 0.77
CA LEU A 86 -26.01 27.59 0.59
C LEU A 86 -25.06 27.08 1.71
N ARG A 87 -25.60 26.84 2.92
CA ARG A 87 -24.89 26.19 4.02
C ARG A 87 -24.54 24.73 3.70
N SER A 88 -25.44 23.97 3.07
CA SER A 88 -25.16 22.59 2.66
C SER A 88 -24.21 22.52 1.46
N PHE A 89 -24.19 23.52 0.56
CA PHE A 89 -23.16 23.61 -0.49
C PHE A 89 -21.74 23.79 0.08
N LEU A 90 -21.56 24.72 1.03
CA LEU A 90 -20.27 24.91 1.70
C LEU A 90 -19.89 23.68 2.55
N SER A 91 -20.84 23.11 3.30
CA SER A 91 -20.64 21.88 4.06
C SER A 91 -20.23 20.72 3.15
N ARG A 92 -20.82 20.57 1.97
CA ARG A 92 -20.44 19.55 0.99
C ARG A 92 -19.00 19.75 0.54
N ARG A 93 -18.58 20.95 0.14
CA ARG A 93 -17.19 21.21 -0.29
C ARG A 93 -16.17 20.94 0.80
N VAL A 94 -16.46 21.33 2.04
CA VAL A 94 -15.59 21.05 3.19
C VAL A 94 -15.52 19.55 3.46
N SER A 95 -16.66 18.85 3.43
CA SER A 95 -16.68 17.39 3.57
C SER A 95 -15.95 16.68 2.43
N THR A 96 -16.09 17.12 1.18
CA THR A 96 -15.37 16.62 0.01
C THR A 96 -13.86 16.80 0.17
N HIS A 97 -13.40 17.97 0.65
CA HIS A 97 -11.98 18.19 0.93
C HIS A 97 -11.48 17.30 2.07
N ARG A 98 -12.26 17.14 3.14
CA ARG A 98 -11.91 16.22 4.25
C ARG A 98 -11.83 14.77 3.78
N ILE A 99 -12.75 14.32 2.93
CA ILE A 99 -12.74 12.99 2.33
C ILE A 99 -11.47 12.80 1.49
N ALA A 100 -11.12 13.75 0.63
CA ALA A 100 -9.90 13.68 -0.18
C ALA A 100 -8.63 13.65 0.70
N ARG A 101 -8.61 14.39 1.82
CA ARG A 101 -7.51 14.36 2.78
C ARG A 101 -7.38 13.03 3.51
N VAL A 102 -8.50 12.43 3.91
CA VAL A 102 -8.49 11.10 4.53
C VAL A 102 -8.08 10.03 3.53
N ALA A 103 -8.55 10.13 2.29
CA ALA A 103 -8.12 9.24 1.21
C ALA A 103 -6.60 9.35 0.97
N GLU A 104 -6.05 10.56 0.98
CA GLU A 104 -4.60 10.76 0.90
C GLU A 104 -3.85 10.11 2.07
N SER A 105 -4.36 10.22 3.29
CA SER A 105 -3.78 9.53 4.45
C SER A 105 -3.83 8.00 4.31
N ILE A 106 -4.98 7.45 3.89
CA ILE A 106 -5.15 6.01 3.60
C ILE A 106 -4.16 5.56 2.52
N GLU A 107 -4.05 6.29 1.41
CA GLU A 107 -3.15 5.97 0.29
C GLU A 107 -1.69 5.92 0.76
N SER A 108 -1.28 6.89 1.60
CA SER A 108 0.08 6.94 2.15
C SER A 108 0.39 5.79 3.11
N GLU A 109 -0.58 5.41 3.94
CA GLU A 109 -0.43 4.33 4.91
C GLU A 109 -0.35 2.96 4.22
N LEU A 110 -1.23 2.73 3.24
CA LEU A 110 -1.19 1.54 2.39
C LEU A 110 0.16 1.42 1.67
N GLN A 111 0.67 2.52 1.11
CA GLN A 111 1.98 2.51 0.45
C GLN A 111 3.12 2.21 1.43
N ALA A 112 3.09 2.75 2.65
CA ALA A 112 4.10 2.47 3.67
C ALA A 112 4.10 0.98 4.07
N TRP A 113 2.94 0.35 4.16
CA TRP A 113 2.83 -1.08 4.42
C TRP A 113 3.38 -1.91 3.26
N ILE A 114 2.97 -1.58 2.02
CA ILE A 114 3.47 -2.26 0.80
C ILE A 114 5.00 -2.12 0.71
N ASP A 115 5.54 -0.94 1.01
CA ASP A 115 6.98 -0.68 0.99
C ASP A 115 7.71 -1.55 2.03
N ARG A 116 7.17 -1.65 3.25
CA ARG A 116 7.74 -2.51 4.31
C ARG A 116 7.75 -3.99 3.87
N GLU A 117 6.59 -4.52 3.47
CA GLU A 117 6.47 -5.94 3.10
C GLU A 117 7.37 -6.27 1.90
N SER A 118 7.44 -5.37 0.91
CA SER A 118 8.27 -5.57 -0.28
C SER A 118 9.77 -5.56 0.06
N ILE A 119 10.20 -4.64 0.94
CA ILE A 119 11.60 -4.56 1.39
C ILE A 119 11.97 -5.77 2.25
N GLU A 120 11.12 -6.15 3.19
CA GLU A 120 11.33 -7.31 4.05
C GLU A 120 11.43 -8.61 3.23
N SER A 121 10.49 -8.81 2.31
CA SER A 121 10.54 -9.93 1.36
C SER A 121 11.84 -9.94 0.56
N LEU A 122 12.28 -8.79 0.05
CA LEU A 122 13.52 -8.68 -0.69
C LEU A 122 14.74 -9.01 0.18
N VAL A 123 14.85 -8.44 1.39
CA VAL A 123 15.97 -8.72 2.30
C VAL A 123 16.03 -10.18 2.70
N ILE A 124 14.90 -10.79 3.06
CA ILE A 124 14.83 -12.22 3.38
C ILE A 124 15.33 -13.06 2.19
N ARG A 125 14.92 -12.72 0.96
CA ARG A 125 15.39 -13.44 -0.23
C ARG A 125 16.87 -13.23 -0.53
N LEU A 126 17.40 -12.03 -0.29
CA LEU A 126 18.83 -11.75 -0.43
C LEU A 126 19.65 -12.55 0.60
N GLN A 127 19.17 -12.66 1.83
CA GLN A 127 19.85 -13.39 2.92
C GLN A 127 19.78 -14.91 2.79
N LEU A 128 18.67 -15.42 2.24
CA LEU A 128 18.49 -16.85 1.99
C LEU A 128 19.16 -17.32 0.69
N LEU A 129 19.73 -16.40 -0.09
CA LEU A 129 20.38 -16.74 -1.35
C LEU A 129 21.57 -17.69 -1.08
N PRO A 130 21.60 -18.89 -1.68
CA PRO A 130 22.73 -19.79 -1.54
C PRO A 130 24.03 -19.12 -2.00
N SER A 131 25.15 -19.46 -1.36
CA SER A 131 26.49 -19.05 -1.85
C SER A 131 26.86 -19.74 -3.17
N GLU A 132 26.13 -20.78 -3.57
CA GLU A 132 26.25 -21.44 -4.87
C GLU A 132 25.29 -20.82 -5.89
N SER A 133 25.45 -21.13 -7.18
CA SER A 133 24.60 -20.58 -8.24
C SER A 133 23.12 -20.86 -7.95
N PRO A 134 22.27 -19.83 -7.77
CA PRO A 134 20.85 -20.05 -7.50
C PRO A 134 20.19 -20.76 -8.67
N ASP A 135 19.18 -21.58 -8.38
CA ASP A 135 18.38 -22.20 -9.43
C ASP A 135 17.66 -21.12 -10.26
N SER A 136 17.33 -21.44 -11.52
CA SER A 136 16.73 -20.48 -12.47
C SER A 136 15.45 -19.83 -11.94
N ASP A 137 14.68 -20.53 -11.12
CA ASP A 137 13.42 -20.02 -10.56
C ASP A 137 13.67 -19.02 -9.42
N GLU A 138 14.67 -19.28 -8.56
CA GLU A 138 15.08 -18.37 -7.48
C GLU A 138 15.68 -17.08 -8.04
N GLU A 139 16.52 -17.19 -9.07
CA GLU A 139 17.07 -16.03 -9.78
C GLU A 139 15.94 -15.20 -10.42
N ALA A 140 14.92 -15.84 -11.00
CA ALA A 140 13.78 -15.15 -11.59
C ALA A 140 12.94 -14.41 -10.54
N GLU A 141 12.66 -15.04 -9.40
CA GLU A 141 11.93 -14.42 -8.28
C GLU A 141 12.71 -13.22 -7.71
N LEU A 142 14.02 -13.37 -7.48
CA LEU A 142 14.85 -12.29 -6.97
C LEU A 142 14.95 -11.13 -7.98
N THR A 143 15.10 -11.43 -9.27
CA THR A 143 15.08 -10.41 -10.34
C THR A 143 13.75 -9.64 -10.32
N HIS A 144 12.63 -10.33 -10.11
CA HIS A 144 11.31 -9.69 -10.02
C HIS A 144 11.23 -8.73 -8.82
N LEU A 145 11.66 -9.16 -7.62
CA LEU A 145 11.68 -8.32 -6.42
C LEU A 145 12.59 -7.10 -6.58
N LEU A 146 13.79 -7.28 -7.15
CA LEU A 146 14.71 -6.18 -7.45
C LEU A 146 14.10 -5.19 -8.46
N THR A 147 13.37 -5.70 -9.46
CA THR A 147 12.67 -4.87 -10.44
C THR A 147 11.54 -4.07 -9.79
N GLN A 148 10.77 -4.68 -8.88
CA GLN A 148 9.73 -4.01 -8.11
C GLN A 148 10.33 -2.92 -7.21
N PHE A 149 11.41 -3.22 -6.49
CA PHE A 149 12.12 -2.26 -5.65
C PHE A 149 12.66 -1.07 -6.45
N ARG A 150 13.29 -1.33 -7.61
CA ARG A 150 13.73 -0.28 -8.54
C ARG A 150 12.55 0.57 -9.04
N GLY A 151 11.45 -0.07 -9.39
CA GLY A 151 10.21 0.61 -9.82
C GLY A 151 9.69 1.53 -8.72
N ARG A 152 9.70 1.07 -7.46
CA ARG A 152 9.29 1.86 -6.31
C ARG A 152 10.21 3.04 -6.04
N LEU A 153 11.53 2.86 -6.12
CA LEU A 153 12.50 3.96 -5.98
C LEU A 153 12.33 5.04 -7.06
N SER A 154 11.96 4.63 -8.28
CA SER A 154 11.73 5.54 -9.40
C SER A 154 10.51 6.46 -9.21
N GLN A 155 9.57 6.07 -8.36
CA GLN A 155 8.40 6.88 -7.98
C GLN A 155 8.74 7.94 -6.90
N GLY A 156 9.95 7.88 -6.33
CA GLY A 156 10.45 8.81 -5.32
C GLY A 156 10.95 8.10 -4.08
N PHE A 157 12.00 8.67 -3.47
CA PHE A 157 12.66 8.14 -2.28
C PHE A 157 12.36 9.06 -1.08
N ASN A 158 11.13 8.98 -0.56
CA ASN A 158 10.67 9.79 0.56
C ASN A 158 11.33 9.37 1.89
N ARG A 159 11.13 10.16 2.95
CA ARG A 159 11.76 9.95 4.26
C ARG A 159 11.42 8.58 4.84
N GLU A 160 10.19 8.14 4.67
CA GLU A 160 9.67 6.88 5.19
C GLU A 160 10.34 5.69 4.48
N LEU A 161 10.42 5.74 3.15
CA LEU A 161 11.12 4.72 2.36
C LEU A 161 12.62 4.71 2.65
N GLN A 162 13.24 5.87 2.83
CA GLN A 162 14.64 5.99 3.25
C GLN A 162 14.89 5.29 4.59
N ASP A 163 14.07 5.58 5.59
CA ASP A 163 14.19 4.97 6.92
C ASP A 163 14.01 3.44 6.86
N LEU A 164 13.02 2.95 6.10
CA LEU A 164 12.80 1.52 5.87
C LEU A 164 14.01 0.84 5.22
N VAL A 165 14.50 1.39 4.11
CA VAL A 165 15.65 0.86 3.36
C VAL A 165 16.91 0.81 4.22
N LEU A 166 17.16 1.85 5.02
CA LEU A 166 18.31 1.93 5.90
C LEU A 166 18.21 0.94 7.06
N LYS A 167 17.04 0.83 7.70
CA LYS A 167 16.82 -0.12 8.80
C LYS A 167 16.90 -1.56 8.35
N ALA A 168 16.42 -1.85 7.15
CA ALA A 168 16.44 -3.19 6.58
C ALA A 168 17.85 -3.62 6.11
N GLY A 169 18.82 -2.70 6.04
CA GLY A 169 20.21 -3.04 5.69
C GLY A 169 20.39 -3.49 4.24
N ILE A 170 19.44 -3.18 3.35
CA ILE A 170 19.39 -3.75 1.99
C ILE A 170 20.64 -3.46 1.16
N PHE A 171 21.31 -2.33 1.39
CA PHE A 171 22.51 -1.97 0.66
C PHE A 171 23.68 -2.91 0.96
N SER A 172 23.80 -3.40 2.20
CA SER A 172 24.83 -4.37 2.57
C SER A 172 24.62 -5.70 1.86
N GLU A 173 23.37 -6.13 1.73
CA GLU A 173 23.00 -7.35 1.03
C GLU A 173 23.24 -7.23 -0.48
N LEU A 174 22.84 -6.09 -1.08
CA LEU A 174 23.11 -5.81 -2.49
C LEU A 174 24.61 -5.71 -2.80
N GLU A 175 25.40 -5.09 -1.92
CA GLU A 175 26.85 -5.01 -2.07
C GLU A 175 27.47 -6.42 -2.08
N THR A 176 27.01 -7.31 -1.21
CA THR A 176 27.47 -8.70 -1.15
C THR A 176 27.23 -9.42 -2.48
N ILE A 177 26.06 -9.23 -3.10
CA ILE A 177 25.74 -9.83 -4.40
C ILE A 177 26.58 -9.23 -5.52
N LEU A 178 26.74 -7.90 -5.54
CA LEU A 178 27.50 -7.19 -6.56
C LEU A 178 28.99 -7.57 -6.55
N CYS A 179 29.55 -7.76 -5.36
CA CYS A 179 30.95 -8.06 -5.15
C CYS A 179 31.30 -9.55 -5.23
N ASN A 180 30.32 -10.45 -5.14
CA ASN A 180 30.56 -11.89 -5.26
C ASN A 180 30.53 -12.34 -6.75
N PRO A 181 31.65 -12.83 -7.30
CA PRO A 181 31.74 -13.24 -8.70
C PRO A 181 30.91 -14.48 -9.05
N ASP A 182 30.53 -15.27 -8.04
CA ASP A 182 29.76 -16.52 -8.21
C ASP A 182 28.30 -16.26 -8.57
N HIS A 183 27.79 -15.03 -8.35
CA HIS A 183 26.46 -14.65 -8.79
C HIS A 183 26.39 -14.27 -10.27
N SER A 184 25.25 -14.60 -10.87
CA SER A 184 24.90 -14.31 -12.26
C SER A 184 25.09 -12.82 -12.60
N LYS A 185 25.55 -12.55 -13.82
CA LYS A 185 25.65 -11.17 -14.38
C LYS A 185 24.30 -10.49 -14.55
N LYS A 186 23.20 -11.22 -14.43
CA LYS A 186 21.84 -10.66 -14.49
C LYS A 186 21.40 -10.11 -13.13
N LEU A 187 21.86 -10.75 -12.04
CA LEU A 187 21.61 -10.28 -10.67
C LEU A 187 22.53 -9.11 -10.29
N ARG A 188 23.76 -9.12 -10.79
CA ARG A 188 24.71 -8.00 -10.68
C ARG A 188 24.39 -6.88 -11.66
#